data_AF-A0A9W8V4R6-F1
#
_entry.id   AF-A0A9W8V4R6-F1
#
_cell.length_a   1.000
_cell.length_b   1.000
_cell.length_c   1.000
_cell.angle_alpha   90.00
_cell.angle_beta   90.00
_cell.angle_gamma   90.00
#
_symmetry.space_group_name_H-M   'P 1'
#
loop_
_entity.id
_entity.type
_entity.pdbx_description
1 polymer ?
#
loop_
_entity_poly.entity_id
_entity_poly.type
_entity_poly.pdbx_seq_one_letter_code
_entity_poly.pdbx_strand_id
1 'polypeptide(L)'
;MAYGHTPSGYKFPSDRFGVVGGILSPVSDGYKKQGLAPAHHRVEMCKLAAEDEYNWLTVDPWEAESPSTIPTAQVLDHVDHEINEVMGGIDCDDGTKRRAKIVLLAGLDLVQTMSTPGVWEKRDLDRILGRYGLFALERRGTETEPALASLKQWRNNIHILRKMQHVTEDISSTKTRLLLKQDEVKRLDQQPNGDRSSPSLDDMLVLPLDNSNLL
;
A
#
# COMPACT_ATOMS: atom_id res chain seq x y z
N MET A 1 12.09 3.89 -19.41
CA MET A 1 12.21 4.15 -17.96
C MET A 1 13.28 3.20 -17.44
N ALA A 2 14.34 3.71 -16.82
CA ALA A 2 15.40 2.88 -16.26
C ALA A 2 15.03 2.54 -14.82
N TYR A 3 14.88 1.25 -14.49
CA TYR A 3 14.71 0.82 -13.11
C TYR A 3 16.07 0.94 -12.41
N GLY A 4 16.15 1.89 -11.46
CA GLY A 4 17.37 2.21 -10.76
C GLY A 4 17.87 1.08 -9.86
N HIS A 5 19.18 1.08 -9.60
CA HIS A 5 19.82 0.26 -8.58
C HIS A 5 19.06 0.34 -7.24
N THR A 6 18.81 -0.82 -6.63
CA THR A 6 18.35 -0.91 -5.24
C THR A 6 19.26 -0.09 -4.32
N PRO A 7 18.71 0.66 -3.34
CA PRO A 7 19.54 1.30 -2.33
C PRO A 7 20.38 0.23 -1.61
N SER A 8 21.70 0.41 -1.57
CA SER A 8 22.61 -0.48 -0.85
C SER A 8 22.33 -0.38 0.65
N GLY A 9 21.37 -1.16 1.15
CA GLY A 9 20.96 -1.11 2.56
C GLY A 9 19.70 -1.93 2.87
N TYR A 10 18.75 -2.03 1.95
CA TYR A 10 17.53 -2.81 2.16
C TYR A 10 17.70 -4.25 1.70
N LYS A 11 18.32 -5.08 2.55
CA LYS A 11 18.32 -6.54 2.34
C LYS A 11 17.03 -7.11 2.90
N PHE A 12 16.13 -7.57 2.01
CA PHE A 12 15.03 -8.41 2.46
C PHE A 12 15.61 -9.71 3.06
N PRO A 13 15.01 -10.27 4.12
CA PRO A 13 15.56 -11.40 4.89
C PRO A 13 15.70 -12.71 4.13
N SER A 14 15.35 -12.77 2.84
CA SER A 14 15.60 -13.94 2.01
C SER A 14 16.66 -13.63 0.95
N ASP A 15 17.73 -14.41 0.98
CA ASP A 15 18.73 -14.59 -0.07
C ASP A 15 18.14 -15.03 -1.43
N ARG A 16 16.83 -15.33 -1.49
CA ARG A 16 16.12 -15.83 -2.66
C ARG A 16 15.59 -14.76 -3.62
N PHE A 17 15.50 -13.49 -3.19
CA PHE A 17 14.89 -12.43 -4.01
C PHE A 17 15.74 -11.16 -4.03
N GLY A 18 15.99 -10.63 -5.22
CA GLY A 18 16.41 -9.25 -5.43
C GLY A 18 15.19 -8.39 -5.71
N VAL A 19 14.97 -7.35 -4.91
CA VAL A 19 13.93 -6.36 -5.18
C VAL A 19 14.43 -5.45 -6.29
N VAL A 20 13.59 -5.10 -7.25
CA VAL A 20 13.98 -4.25 -8.40
C VAL A 20 13.07 -3.03 -8.56
N GLY A 21 12.00 -2.97 -7.77
CA GLY A 21 11.04 -1.88 -7.78
C GLY A 21 9.92 -2.12 -6.75
N GLY A 22 9.11 -1.09 -6.55
CA GLY A 22 7.91 -1.11 -5.72
C GLY A 22 6.82 -0.28 -6.39
N ILE A 23 5.57 -0.68 -6.17
CA ILE A 23 4.39 0.04 -6.70
C ILE A 23 3.45 0.33 -5.54
N LEU A 24 3.07 1.59 -5.40
CA LEU A 24 1.94 2.02 -4.58
C LEU A 24 0.68 2.02 -5.44
N SER A 25 -0.33 1.24 -5.05
CA SER A 25 -1.66 1.22 -5.67
C SER A 25 -2.69 1.77 -4.67
N PRO A 26 -3.09 3.05 -4.78
CA PRO A 26 -4.13 3.60 -3.92
C PRO A 26 -5.49 2.98 -4.24
N VAL A 27 -6.24 2.60 -3.20
CA VAL A 27 -7.58 1.99 -3.38
C VAL A 27 -8.58 2.93 -4.07
N SER A 28 -9.57 2.40 -4.78
CA SER A 28 -10.73 3.16 -5.31
C SER A 28 -11.56 3.82 -4.19
N ASP A 29 -12.18 4.97 -4.50
CA ASP A 29 -13.21 5.59 -3.63
C ASP A 29 -14.47 4.71 -3.49
N GLY A 30 -14.69 3.78 -4.43
CA GLY A 30 -15.72 2.76 -4.37
C GLY A 30 -15.62 1.84 -3.14
N TYR A 31 -14.47 1.82 -2.44
CA TYR A 31 -14.30 1.10 -1.17
C TYR A 31 -15.19 1.62 -0.04
N LYS A 32 -15.69 2.87 -0.16
CA LYS A 32 -16.66 3.46 0.78
C LYS A 32 -16.24 3.39 2.26
N LYS A 33 -14.93 3.30 2.54
CA LYS A 33 -14.42 3.35 3.91
C LYS A 33 -14.69 4.73 4.49
N GLN A 34 -15.23 4.77 5.69
CA GLN A 34 -15.56 6.02 6.36
C GLN A 34 -14.32 6.93 6.53
N GLY A 35 -14.45 8.16 6.02
CA GLY A 35 -13.41 9.19 6.03
C GLY A 35 -12.23 8.92 5.10
N LEU A 36 -12.38 8.04 4.10
CA LEU A 36 -11.41 7.91 3.03
C LEU A 36 -11.37 9.22 2.22
N ALA A 37 -10.19 9.82 2.11
CA ALA A 37 -10.00 10.98 1.25
C ALA A 37 -10.21 10.57 -0.23
N PRO A 38 -10.67 11.48 -1.12
CA PRO A 38 -10.82 11.22 -2.54
C PRO A 38 -9.55 10.64 -3.16
N ALA A 39 -9.74 9.74 -4.12
CA ALA A 39 -8.70 8.97 -4.77
C ALA A 39 -7.60 9.87 -5.36
N HIS A 40 -7.99 10.94 -6.06
CA HIS A 40 -7.03 11.87 -6.68
C HIS A 40 -6.08 12.53 -5.68
N HIS A 41 -6.56 12.92 -4.48
CA HIS A 41 -5.69 13.45 -3.43
C HIS A 41 -4.73 12.38 -2.90
N ARG A 42 -5.20 11.15 -2.72
CA ARG A 42 -4.35 10.04 -2.24
C ARG A 42 -3.28 9.67 -3.26
N VAL A 43 -3.64 9.63 -4.54
CA VAL A 43 -2.70 9.41 -5.64
C VAL A 43 -1.62 10.50 -5.63
N GLU A 44 -2.01 11.76 -5.50
CA GLU A 44 -1.05 12.87 -5.49
C GLU A 44 -0.11 12.83 -4.28
N MET A 45 -0.65 12.57 -3.08
CA MET A 45 0.18 12.36 -1.89
C MET A 45 1.16 11.20 -2.06
N CYS A 46 0.74 10.10 -2.68
CA CYS A 46 1.63 8.98 -2.98
C CYS A 46 2.74 9.37 -3.97
N LYS A 47 2.43 10.19 -4.98
CA LYS A 47 3.43 10.64 -5.97
C LYS A 47 4.48 11.52 -5.31
N LEU A 48 4.05 12.52 -4.55
CA LEU A 48 4.94 13.41 -3.82
C LEU A 48 5.82 12.63 -2.83
N ALA A 49 5.26 11.66 -2.11
CA ALA A 49 6.03 10.80 -1.21
C ALA A 49 7.05 9.90 -1.92
N ALA A 50 6.83 9.58 -3.19
CA ALA A 50 7.74 8.76 -4.00
C ALA A 50 8.83 9.58 -4.69
N GLU A 51 8.57 10.87 -5.00
CA GLU A 51 9.47 11.76 -5.76
C GLU A 51 10.77 12.10 -5.03
N ASP A 52 10.76 12.20 -3.70
CA ASP A 52 11.87 12.83 -2.97
C ASP A 52 13.00 11.86 -2.52
N GLU A 53 12.74 10.55 -2.40
CA GLU A 53 13.68 9.63 -1.74
C GLU A 53 13.84 8.23 -2.38
N TYR A 54 12.99 7.85 -3.34
CA TYR A 54 12.88 6.44 -3.76
C TYR A 54 12.80 6.27 -5.29
N ASN A 55 13.95 6.32 -5.99
CA ASN A 55 14.05 6.03 -7.43
C ASN A 55 13.57 4.62 -7.87
N TRP A 56 13.16 3.78 -6.92
CA TRP A 56 12.66 2.42 -7.14
C TRP A 56 11.15 2.27 -6.86
N LEU A 57 10.49 3.31 -6.31
CA LEU A 57 9.08 3.29 -5.95
C LEU A 57 8.27 4.13 -6.95
N THR A 58 7.20 3.55 -7.51
CA THR A 58 6.29 4.25 -8.42
C THR A 58 4.86 4.18 -7.91
N VAL A 59 3.98 5.04 -8.43
CA VAL A 59 2.55 5.04 -8.11
C VAL A 59 1.77 4.60 -9.34
N ASP A 60 0.89 3.63 -9.17
CA ASP A 60 -0.06 3.17 -10.17
C ASP A 60 -1.48 3.60 -9.77
N PRO A 61 -2.10 4.55 -10.50
CA PRO A 61 -3.44 5.04 -10.18
C PRO A 61 -4.57 4.13 -10.68
N TRP A 62 -4.28 3.04 -11.40
CA TRP A 62 -5.30 2.22 -12.07
C TRP A 62 -6.42 1.74 -11.14
N GLU A 63 -6.07 1.27 -9.94
CA GLU A 63 -7.07 0.87 -8.94
C GLU A 63 -7.90 2.06 -8.45
N ALA A 64 -7.25 3.21 -8.26
CA ALA A 64 -7.84 4.43 -7.72
C ALA A 64 -8.85 5.06 -8.68
N GLU A 65 -8.60 4.96 -9.98
CA GLU A 65 -9.43 5.51 -11.06
C GLU A 65 -10.68 4.66 -11.34
N SER A 66 -10.73 3.43 -10.82
CA SER A 66 -11.89 2.57 -10.98
C SER A 66 -13.11 3.12 -10.22
N PRO A 67 -14.32 3.09 -10.84
CA PRO A 67 -15.55 3.52 -10.18
C PRO A 67 -16.02 2.57 -9.07
N SER A 68 -15.50 1.34 -9.01
CA SER A 68 -15.83 0.32 -8.01
C SER A 68 -14.59 -0.26 -7.36
N THR A 69 -14.72 -0.81 -6.15
CA THR A 69 -13.64 -1.56 -5.50
C THR A 69 -13.19 -2.72 -6.38
N ILE A 70 -11.87 -2.79 -6.60
CA ILE A 70 -11.24 -3.89 -7.31
C ILE A 70 -10.62 -4.83 -6.28
N PRO A 71 -10.87 -6.14 -6.35
CA PRO A 71 -10.19 -7.10 -5.49
C PRO A 71 -8.68 -7.05 -5.67
N THR A 72 -7.92 -7.13 -4.58
CA THR A 72 -6.43 -7.09 -4.62
C THR A 72 -5.84 -8.12 -5.57
N ALA A 73 -6.47 -9.30 -5.73
CA ALA A 73 -6.03 -10.30 -6.70
C ALA A 73 -6.01 -9.76 -8.14
N GLN A 74 -7.01 -8.94 -8.52
CA GLN A 74 -7.10 -8.35 -9.86
C GLN A 74 -6.09 -7.20 -10.03
N VAL A 75 -5.81 -6.45 -8.96
CA VAL A 75 -4.72 -5.45 -8.97
C VAL A 75 -3.38 -6.12 -9.22
N LEU A 76 -3.10 -7.25 -8.59
CA LEU A 76 -1.89 -8.03 -8.85
C LEU A 76 -1.85 -8.62 -10.27
N ASP A 77 -3.00 -9.07 -10.79
CA ASP A 77 -3.12 -9.51 -12.19
C ASP A 77 -2.80 -8.37 -13.17
N HIS A 78 -3.29 -7.15 -12.90
CA HIS A 78 -2.98 -5.96 -13.70
C HIS A 78 -1.48 -5.63 -13.69
N VAL A 79 -0.88 -5.51 -12.51
CA VAL A 79 0.55 -5.21 -12.36
C VAL A 79 1.43 -6.27 -13.05
N ASP A 80 1.07 -7.55 -12.92
CA ASP A 80 1.77 -8.64 -13.61
C ASP A 80 1.66 -8.53 -15.13
N HIS A 81 0.49 -8.15 -15.65
CA HIS A 81 0.28 -7.93 -17.08
C HIS A 81 1.13 -6.77 -17.60
N GLU A 82 1.06 -5.61 -16.96
CA GLU A 82 1.80 -4.41 -17.39
C GLU A 82 3.31 -4.68 -17.37
N ILE A 83 3.85 -5.22 -16.29
CA ILE A 83 5.29 -5.43 -16.16
C ILE A 83 5.77 -6.56 -17.09
N ASN A 84 5.08 -7.70 -17.10
CA ASN A 84 5.66 -8.87 -17.72
C ASN A 84 5.19 -9.13 -19.16
N GLU A 85 3.99 -8.66 -19.52
CA GLU A 85 3.44 -8.87 -20.86
C GLU A 85 3.61 -7.60 -21.72
N VAL A 86 3.25 -6.42 -21.20
CA VAL A 86 3.36 -5.16 -21.95
C VAL A 86 4.81 -4.69 -22.04
N MET A 87 5.52 -4.67 -20.89
CA MET A 87 6.93 -4.26 -20.86
C MET A 87 7.91 -5.39 -21.16
N GLY A 88 7.44 -6.65 -21.18
CA GLY A 88 8.26 -7.84 -21.47
C GLY A 88 9.21 -8.25 -20.34
N GLY A 89 8.97 -7.76 -19.12
CA GLY A 89 9.79 -8.03 -17.94
C GLY A 89 10.83 -6.94 -17.63
N ILE A 90 11.76 -7.27 -16.73
CA ILE A 90 12.80 -6.38 -16.20
C ILE A 90 14.08 -6.56 -16.98
N ASP A 91 14.68 -5.44 -17.39
CA ASP A 91 16.00 -5.39 -18.02
C ASP A 91 17.09 -5.82 -17.03
N CYS A 92 17.97 -6.69 -17.49
CA CYS A 92 19.13 -7.18 -16.73
C CYS A 92 20.42 -6.57 -17.29
N ASP A 93 21.48 -6.55 -16.48
CA ASP A 93 22.79 -5.98 -16.85
C ASP A 93 23.43 -6.68 -18.07
N ASP A 94 23.03 -7.92 -18.37
CA ASP A 94 23.46 -8.69 -19.54
C ASP A 94 22.68 -8.37 -20.82
N GLY A 95 21.77 -7.39 -20.78
CA GLY A 95 20.91 -6.99 -21.89
C GLY A 95 19.72 -7.92 -22.14
N THR A 96 19.50 -8.93 -21.31
CA THR A 96 18.31 -9.79 -21.38
C THR A 96 17.15 -9.21 -20.58
N LYS A 97 15.92 -9.63 -20.91
CA LYS A 97 14.75 -9.37 -20.09
C LYS A 97 14.35 -10.61 -19.31
N ARG A 98 13.98 -10.42 -18.05
CA ARG A 98 13.51 -11.49 -17.17
C ARG A 98 12.15 -11.16 -16.60
N ARG A 99 11.29 -12.17 -16.49
CA ARG A 99 9.99 -12.01 -15.84
C ARG A 99 10.17 -11.57 -14.39
N ALA A 100 9.52 -10.48 -14.01
CA ALA A 100 9.39 -10.02 -12.64
C ALA A 100 8.48 -10.96 -11.84
N LYS A 101 8.90 -11.29 -10.61
CA LYS A 101 7.99 -11.90 -9.63
C LYS A 101 7.24 -10.80 -8.89
N ILE A 102 5.94 -10.68 -9.14
CA ILE A 102 5.08 -9.77 -8.40
C ILE A 102 4.74 -10.40 -7.05
N VAL A 103 4.86 -9.62 -5.98
CA VAL A 103 4.60 -10.06 -4.61
C VAL A 103 3.85 -8.94 -3.88
N LEU A 104 2.81 -9.29 -3.12
CA LEU A 104 2.10 -8.33 -2.29
C LEU A 104 2.96 -7.96 -1.08
N LEU A 105 3.02 -6.67 -0.72
CA LEU A 105 3.60 -6.21 0.54
C LEU A 105 2.47 -5.68 1.43
N ALA A 106 2.33 -6.20 2.64
CA ALA A 106 1.29 -5.76 3.57
C ALA A 106 1.74 -5.84 5.03
N GLY A 107 0.92 -5.32 5.94
CA GLY A 107 1.04 -5.59 7.37
C GLY A 107 0.47 -6.96 7.75
N LEU A 108 0.82 -7.43 8.95
CA LEU A 108 0.24 -8.65 9.53
C LEU A 108 -1.27 -8.58 9.76
N ASP A 109 -1.82 -7.38 9.93
CA ASP A 109 -3.26 -7.14 10.01
C ASP A 109 -3.99 -7.66 8.76
N LEU A 110 -3.42 -7.45 7.57
CA LEU A 110 -3.98 -8.00 6.34
C LEU A 110 -3.93 -9.53 6.34
N VAL A 111 -2.83 -10.13 6.79
CA VAL A 111 -2.69 -11.60 6.92
C VAL A 111 -3.76 -12.17 7.84
N GLN A 112 -4.05 -11.49 8.96
CA GLN A 112 -5.11 -11.91 9.89
C GLN A 112 -6.48 -11.89 9.22
N THR A 113 -6.78 -10.87 8.40
CA THR A 113 -8.03 -10.83 7.64
C THR A 113 -8.12 -11.99 6.63
N MET A 114 -7.01 -12.32 5.96
CA MET A 114 -6.93 -13.46 5.03
C MET A 114 -7.13 -14.80 5.71
N SER A 115 -6.75 -14.92 6.99
CA SER A 115 -7.01 -16.13 7.78
C SER A 115 -8.45 -16.24 8.29
N THR A 116 -9.25 -15.17 8.20
CA THR A 116 -10.61 -15.14 8.73
C THR A 116 -11.60 -15.71 7.70
N PRO A 117 -12.34 -16.79 8.03
CA PRO A 117 -13.29 -17.39 7.11
C PRO A 117 -14.37 -16.41 6.65
N GLY A 118 -14.65 -16.39 5.34
CA GLY A 118 -15.71 -15.57 4.74
C GLY A 118 -15.34 -14.11 4.46
N VAL A 119 -14.15 -13.64 4.86
CA VAL A 119 -13.67 -12.29 4.53
C VAL A 119 -13.08 -12.22 3.12
N TRP A 120 -12.39 -13.28 2.70
CA TRP A 120 -11.77 -13.38 1.38
C TRP A 120 -12.36 -14.55 0.60
N GLU A 121 -12.57 -14.35 -0.70
CA GLU A 121 -12.89 -15.45 -1.59
C GLU A 121 -11.69 -16.39 -1.72
N LYS A 122 -11.94 -17.70 -1.66
CA LYS A 122 -10.87 -18.70 -1.78
C LYS A 122 -10.07 -18.55 -3.09
N ARG A 123 -10.76 -18.22 -4.19
CA ARG A 123 -10.14 -17.99 -5.49
C ARG A 123 -9.13 -16.83 -5.46
N ASP A 124 -9.44 -15.77 -4.71
CA ASP A 124 -8.55 -14.63 -4.56
C ASP A 124 -7.35 -14.98 -3.69
N LEU A 125 -7.55 -15.75 -2.61
CA LEU A 125 -6.45 -16.27 -1.80
C LEU A 125 -5.53 -17.20 -2.62
N ASP A 126 -6.10 -18.09 -3.44
CA ASP A 126 -5.33 -18.97 -4.34
C ASP A 126 -4.51 -18.17 -5.35
N ARG A 127 -5.04 -17.04 -5.85
CA ARG A 127 -4.29 -16.12 -6.72
C ARG A 127 -3.19 -15.40 -5.96
N ILE A 128 -3.53 -14.68 -4.89
CA ILE A 128 -2.60 -13.84 -4.14
C ILE A 128 -1.49 -14.68 -3.52
N LEU A 129 -1.86 -15.71 -2.75
CA LEU A 129 -0.90 -16.49 -1.96
C LEU A 129 -0.32 -17.67 -2.77
N GLY A 130 -1.04 -18.19 -3.77
CA GLY A 130 -0.56 -19.29 -4.61
C GLY A 130 0.32 -18.83 -5.78
N ARG A 131 -0.11 -17.83 -6.55
CA ARG A 131 0.60 -17.38 -7.76
C ARG A 131 1.69 -16.33 -7.44
N TYR A 132 1.34 -15.31 -6.67
CA TYR A 132 2.21 -14.15 -6.44
C TYR A 132 3.10 -14.33 -5.21
N GLY A 133 2.45 -14.42 -4.05
CA GLY A 133 3.06 -14.46 -2.73
C GLY A 133 2.86 -13.16 -1.95
N LEU A 134 3.28 -13.20 -0.69
CA LEU A 134 3.07 -12.12 0.27
C LEU A 134 4.30 -11.93 1.16
N PHE A 135 4.80 -10.70 1.21
CA PHE A 135 5.65 -10.23 2.29
C PHE A 135 4.80 -9.50 3.33
N ALA A 136 4.86 -9.94 4.57
CA ALA A 136 4.09 -9.35 5.66
C ALA A 136 5.02 -8.75 6.72
N LEU A 137 4.84 -7.46 7.00
CA LEU A 137 5.58 -6.72 8.01
C LEU A 137 5.01 -6.98 9.41
N GLU A 138 5.84 -7.47 10.31
CA GLU A 138 5.46 -7.71 11.70
C GLU A 138 5.47 -6.42 12.51
N ARG A 139 4.36 -6.11 13.19
CA ARG A 139 4.26 -5.08 14.21
C ARG A 139 4.35 -5.72 15.60
N ARG A 140 4.92 -5.00 16.58
CA ARG A 140 5.08 -5.50 17.95
C ARG A 140 3.75 -6.04 18.50
N GLY A 141 3.76 -7.25 19.05
CA GLY A 141 2.62 -7.84 19.77
C GLY A 141 1.55 -8.51 18.89
N THR A 142 1.80 -8.75 17.60
CA THR A 142 0.83 -9.44 16.73
C THR A 142 1.12 -10.95 16.70
N GLU A 143 0.15 -11.79 17.08
CA GLU A 143 0.27 -13.24 16.97
C GLU A 143 0.19 -13.70 15.51
N THR A 144 1.23 -14.40 15.04
CA THR A 144 1.37 -14.82 13.63
C THR A 144 0.99 -16.28 13.39
N GLU A 145 1.26 -17.17 14.35
CA GLU A 145 1.09 -18.60 14.15
C GLU A 145 -0.36 -19.05 13.89
N PRO A 146 -1.41 -18.54 14.58
CA PRO A 146 -2.79 -18.94 14.29
C PRO A 146 -3.23 -18.59 12.85
N ALA A 147 -2.83 -17.41 12.37
CA ALA A 147 -3.13 -16.98 11.01
C ALA A 147 -2.41 -17.86 9.98
N LEU A 148 -1.11 -18.14 10.21
CA LEU A 148 -0.32 -18.99 9.32
C LEU A 148 -0.77 -20.46 9.33
N ALA A 149 -1.30 -20.97 10.44
CA ALA A 149 -1.87 -22.30 10.51
C ALA A 149 -3.11 -22.44 9.62
N SER A 150 -3.94 -21.40 9.59
CA SER A 150 -5.13 -21.33 8.71
C SER A 150 -4.75 -21.21 7.23
N LEU A 151 -3.61 -20.59 6.94
CA LEU A 151 -3.06 -20.40 5.59
C LEU A 151 -1.99 -21.42 5.21
N LYS A 152 -1.92 -22.57 5.90
CA LYS A 152 -0.82 -23.55 5.79
C LYS A 152 -0.50 -23.99 4.37
N GLN A 153 -1.50 -24.09 3.49
CA GLN A 153 -1.33 -24.55 2.12
C GLN A 153 -0.49 -23.59 1.25
N TRP A 154 -0.41 -22.32 1.63
CA TRP A 154 0.39 -21.29 0.95
C TRP A 154 1.60 -20.84 1.76
N ARG A 155 1.95 -21.52 2.87
CA ARG A 155 2.99 -21.10 3.81
C ARG A 155 4.34 -20.80 3.14
N ASN A 156 4.68 -21.52 2.07
CA ASN A 156 5.94 -21.33 1.36
C ASN A 156 6.03 -20.00 0.58
N ASN A 157 4.89 -19.38 0.28
CA ASN A 157 4.77 -18.10 -0.42
C ASN A 157 4.44 -16.92 0.51
N ILE A 158 4.35 -17.16 1.83
CA ILE A 158 4.15 -16.12 2.84
C ILE A 158 5.47 -15.91 3.59
N HIS A 159 5.95 -14.68 3.59
CA HIS A 159 7.25 -14.31 4.15
C HIS A 159 7.08 -13.22 5.21
N ILE A 160 7.29 -13.59 6.48
CA ILE A 160 7.18 -12.64 7.60
C ILE A 160 8.50 -11.89 7.78
N LEU A 161 8.41 -10.56 7.78
CA LEU A 161 9.52 -9.64 7.91
C LEU A 161 9.57 -9.08 9.34
N ARG A 162 10.51 -9.60 10.15
CA ARG A 162 10.61 -9.31 11.61
C ARG A 162 11.67 -8.26 12.00
N LYS A 163 12.59 -7.90 11.10
CA LYS A 163 13.83 -7.15 11.42
C LYS A 163 13.98 -5.83 10.66
N MET A 164 12.90 -5.08 10.43
CA MET A 164 13.03 -3.71 9.94
C MET A 164 13.17 -2.77 11.14
N GLN A 165 14.40 -2.65 11.67
CA GLN A 165 14.73 -1.84 12.86
C GLN A 165 14.53 -0.32 12.65
N HIS A 166 14.19 0.13 11.44
CA HIS A 166 14.00 1.54 11.08
C HIS A 166 12.57 1.92 10.69
N VAL A 167 11.56 1.07 10.91
CA VAL A 167 10.18 1.55 10.87
C VAL A 167 9.96 2.35 12.16
N THR A 168 10.30 3.63 12.10
CA THR A 168 10.09 4.59 13.18
C THR A 168 8.59 4.75 13.41
N GLU A 169 8.15 4.18 14.54
CA GLU A 169 6.90 4.43 15.26
C GLU A 169 5.58 4.06 14.57
N ASP A 170 4.61 3.69 15.40
CA ASP A 170 3.21 3.39 15.04
C ASP A 170 2.50 4.60 14.40
N ILE A 171 2.87 4.94 13.15
CA ILE A 171 2.16 5.90 12.32
C ILE A 171 1.15 5.09 11.51
N SER A 172 -0.13 5.23 11.87
CA SER A 172 -1.25 4.73 11.07
C SER A 172 -2.00 5.93 10.52
N SER A 173 -2.57 5.81 9.32
CA SER A 173 -3.39 6.89 8.74
C SER A 173 -4.54 7.30 9.67
N THR A 174 -5.06 6.37 10.49
CA THR A 174 -6.04 6.67 11.55
C THR A 174 -5.46 7.62 12.60
N LYS A 175 -4.26 7.32 13.12
CA LYS A 175 -3.60 8.15 14.13
C LYS A 175 -3.18 9.51 13.57
N THR A 176 -2.62 9.54 12.37
CA THR A 176 -2.25 10.80 11.68
C THR A 176 -3.49 11.68 11.47
N ARG A 177 -4.58 11.11 10.94
CA ARG A 177 -5.85 11.85 10.75
C ARG A 177 -6.44 12.37 12.06
N LEU A 178 -6.32 11.62 13.16
CA LEU A 178 -6.77 12.07 14.49
C LEU A 178 -5.93 13.23 15.03
N LEU A 179 -4.60 13.15 14.89
CA LEU A 179 -3.69 14.21 15.33
C LEU A 179 -3.90 15.49 14.53
N LEU A 180 -4.07 15.39 13.22
CA LEU A 180 -4.33 16.54 12.36
C LEU A 180 -5.67 17.22 12.70
N LYS A 181 -6.73 16.44 12.95
CA LYS A 181 -8.01 16.99 13.43
C LYS A 181 -7.88 17.76 14.74
N GLN A 182 -7.04 17.29 15.67
CA GLN A 182 -6.81 17.97 16.94
C GLN A 182 -6.01 19.27 16.76
N ASP A 183 -5.10 19.31 15.78
CA ASP A 183 -4.33 20.52 15.46
C ASP A 183 -5.21 21.57 14.76
N GLU A 184 -6.11 21.16 13.86
CA GLU A 184 -7.09 22.06 13.24
C GLU A 184 -8.04 22.71 14.24
N VAL A 185 -8.60 21.95 15.18
CA VAL A 185 -9.48 22.51 16.23
C VAL A 185 -8.73 23.58 17.02
N LYS A 186 -7.45 23.33 17.35
CA LYS A 186 -6.61 24.31 18.04
C LYS A 186 -6.29 25.54 17.18
N ARG A 187 -6.13 25.39 15.86
CA ARG A 187 -5.88 26.51 14.92
C ARG A 187 -7.13 27.35 14.71
N LEU A 188 -8.30 26.72 14.59
CA LEU A 188 -9.60 27.38 14.47
C LEU A 188 -9.99 28.13 15.76
N ASP A 189 -9.62 27.59 16.93
CA ASP A 189 -9.79 28.28 18.22
C ASP A 189 -8.87 29.51 18.36
N GLN A 190 -7.82 29.63 17.53
CA GLN A 190 -6.78 30.66 17.62
C GLN A 190 -6.81 31.69 16.47
N GLN A 191 -7.60 31.50 15.42
CA GLN A 191 -7.69 32.43 14.30
C GLN A 191 -8.99 33.25 14.31
N PRO A 192 -8.94 34.58 14.53
CA PRO A 192 -10.05 35.46 14.20
C PRO A 192 -10.06 35.69 12.68
N ASN A 193 -11.14 35.26 12.01
CA ASN A 193 -11.54 35.56 10.62
C ASN A 193 -10.46 36.17 9.71
N GLY A 194 -9.85 35.38 8.82
CA GLY A 194 -9.04 35.94 7.76
C GLY A 194 -8.39 34.92 6.82
N ASP A 195 -8.88 34.95 5.58
CA ASP A 195 -8.22 34.54 4.33
C ASP A 195 -8.20 33.05 3.95
N ARG A 196 -9.01 32.70 2.93
CA ARG A 196 -9.00 31.40 2.24
C ARG A 196 -8.22 31.55 0.94
N SER A 197 -6.92 31.34 0.99
CA SER A 197 -6.11 31.03 -0.19
C SER A 197 -5.80 29.53 -0.23
N SER A 198 -5.47 29.03 -1.42
CA SER A 198 -5.37 27.63 -1.86
C SER A 198 -4.83 26.60 -0.84
N PRO A 199 -5.39 25.37 -0.82
CA PRO A 199 -5.06 24.37 0.20
C PRO A 199 -3.60 23.93 0.12
N SER A 200 -2.92 23.99 1.26
CA SER A 200 -1.60 23.44 1.52
C SER A 200 -1.63 21.92 1.67
N LEU A 201 -0.47 21.26 1.69
CA LEU A 201 -0.36 19.81 1.94
C LEU A 201 -1.02 19.39 3.26
N ASP A 202 -1.01 20.27 4.27
CA ASP A 202 -1.72 20.05 5.54
C ASP A 202 -3.24 20.05 5.33
N ASP A 203 -3.77 20.93 4.47
CA ASP A 203 -5.20 21.02 4.16
C ASP A 203 -5.70 19.83 3.32
N MET A 204 -4.83 19.24 2.48
CA MET A 204 -5.14 18.03 1.71
C MET A 204 -5.23 16.77 2.59
N LEU A 205 -4.51 16.74 3.70
CA LEU A 205 -4.54 15.66 4.68
C LEU A 205 -5.77 15.73 5.61
N VAL A 206 -6.45 16.88 5.65
CA VAL A 206 -7.61 17.11 6.50
C VAL A 206 -8.79 17.62 5.69
N LEU A 207 -9.45 16.69 5.00
CA LEU A 207 -10.69 17.04 4.34
C LEU A 207 -11.82 17.12 5.37
N PRO A 208 -12.63 18.19 5.37
CA PRO A 208 -13.83 18.26 6.18
C PRO A 208 -14.75 17.10 5.78
N LEU A 209 -15.30 16.42 6.79
CA LEU A 209 -16.42 15.50 6.58
C LEU A 209 -17.57 16.33 6.02
N ASP A 210 -17.98 16.03 4.79
CA ASP A 210 -19.19 16.60 4.23
C ASP A 210 -20.37 16.20 5.13
N ASN A 211 -20.87 17.16 5.90
CA ASN A 211 -21.98 16.98 6.86
C ASN A 211 -23.35 16.97 6.15
N SER A 212 -23.39 16.82 4.83
CA SER A 212 -24.62 16.66 4.07
C SER A 212 -25.11 15.21 4.07
N ASN A 213 -25.55 14.73 5.24
CA ASN A 213 -26.62 13.71 5.40
C ASN A 213 -26.93 13.48 6.89
N LEU A 214 -27.34 14.57 7.56
CA LEU A 214 -28.18 14.50 8.76
C LEU A 214 -29.56 15.07 8.41
N LEU A 215 -30.39 14.21 7.83
CA LEU A 215 -31.84 14.17 8.02
C LEU A 215 -32.30 12.71 7.94
#